data_AF-A0A930GWT5-F1
#
_entry.id   AF-A0A930GWT5-F1
#
_cell.length_a   1.000
_cell.length_b   1.000
_cell.length_c   1.000
_cell.angle_alpha   90.00
_cell.angle_beta   90.00
_cell.angle_gamma   90.00
#
_symmetry.space_group_name_H-M   'P 1'
#
loop_
_entity.id
_entity.type
_entity.pdbx_description
1 polymer ?
#
loop_
_entity_poly.entity_id
_entity_poly.type
_entity_poly.pdbx_seq_one_letter_code
_entity_poly.pdbx_strand_id
1 'polypeptide(L)'
;DMVSAHQPFKDFPDQIKDEAQKNGATAQVAGGTPAMCDGITQGYAGMELSLFSRDVIAMSTAIGLSHQMFDGSLFMGVCDKIVPGLMIGALSFGHIPGIFVPAGPMSSGIGNKEKARTRQLFAEGKVGRDALLESEMGSYHSPGTCTFYGTANSNQMMMEMMGVHLPAAAFVHPYTDLREALTRYAAGHLARGIKNGTIKPLGEMLTEKSFINALIGLMATGGSTNHTMHLVAMARAAGVILNWDDFDEISSIIPLLIRVYPNGKADVNHFTAAGGLPFVIRELLDAGLLHDDVDTVVGHGMRHYT
;
A
#
# COMPACT_ATOMS: atom_id res chain seq x y z
N ASP A 1 -17.16 3.60 3.38
CA ASP A 1 -17.57 4.60 4.40
C ASP A 1 -16.89 4.43 5.74
N MET A 2 -17.03 3.31 6.45
CA MET A 2 -16.45 3.13 7.80
C MET A 2 -14.92 3.22 7.87
N VAL A 3 -14.23 2.71 6.86
CA VAL A 3 -12.76 2.75 6.80
C VAL A 3 -12.34 4.00 6.04
N SER A 4 -11.85 5.02 6.74
CA SER A 4 -11.45 6.32 6.14
C SER A 4 -10.48 6.15 4.98
N ALA A 5 -9.58 5.17 5.06
CA ALA A 5 -8.62 4.83 4.01
C ALA A 5 -9.25 4.28 2.71
N HIS A 6 -10.47 3.74 2.77
CA HIS A 6 -11.16 3.10 1.63
C HIS A 6 -12.39 3.88 1.20
N GLN A 7 -12.86 4.84 2.01
CA GLN A 7 -13.95 5.71 1.62
C GLN A 7 -13.68 6.43 0.26
N PRO A 8 -12.43 6.86 -0.07
CA PRO A 8 -12.16 7.45 -1.39
C PRO A 8 -12.42 6.52 -2.58
N PHE A 9 -12.35 5.20 -2.39
CA PHE A 9 -12.60 4.24 -3.47
C PHE A 9 -14.06 4.21 -3.94
N LYS A 10 -14.98 4.90 -3.28
CA LYS A 10 -16.36 5.04 -3.74
C LYS A 10 -16.43 5.55 -5.19
N ASP A 11 -15.58 6.50 -5.54
CA ASP A 11 -15.66 7.23 -6.81
C ASP A 11 -14.72 6.65 -7.89
N PHE A 12 -13.75 5.82 -7.49
CA PHE A 12 -12.71 5.28 -8.39
C PHE A 12 -13.28 4.37 -9.48
N PRO A 13 -14.24 3.44 -9.22
CA PRO A 13 -14.79 2.57 -10.25
C PRO A 13 -15.34 3.32 -11.47
N ASP A 14 -15.99 4.47 -11.26
CA ASP A 14 -16.58 5.22 -12.36
C ASP A 14 -15.51 5.94 -13.18
N GLN A 15 -14.49 6.51 -12.52
CA GLN A 15 -13.31 7.08 -13.19
C GLN A 15 -12.55 6.03 -14.01
N ILE A 16 -12.37 4.83 -13.45
CA ILE A 16 -11.70 3.70 -14.09
C ILE A 16 -12.49 3.21 -15.32
N LYS A 17 -13.81 3.06 -15.21
CA LYS A 17 -14.66 2.62 -16.33
C LYS A 17 -14.64 3.61 -17.48
N ASP A 18 -14.78 4.90 -17.18
CA ASP A 18 -14.69 5.97 -18.17
C ASP A 18 -13.34 5.95 -18.90
N GLU A 19 -12.24 5.81 -18.16
CA GLU A 19 -10.91 5.77 -18.76
C GLU A 19 -10.63 4.48 -19.54
N ALA A 20 -11.08 3.33 -19.05
CA ALA A 20 -10.99 2.06 -19.77
C ALA A 20 -11.71 2.14 -21.12
N GLN A 21 -12.91 2.73 -21.16
CA GLN A 21 -13.69 2.89 -22.37
C GLN A 21 -12.97 3.74 -23.43
N LYS A 22 -12.32 4.84 -23.01
CA LYS A 22 -11.49 5.68 -23.91
C LYS A 22 -10.32 4.92 -24.52
N ASN A 23 -9.85 3.87 -23.85
CA ASN A 23 -8.75 3.01 -24.31
C ASN A 23 -9.26 1.72 -24.99
N GLY A 24 -10.55 1.62 -25.30
CA GLY A 24 -11.14 0.49 -26.01
C GLY A 24 -11.31 -0.78 -25.16
N ALA A 25 -11.36 -0.65 -23.84
CA ALA A 25 -11.60 -1.73 -22.89
C ALA A 25 -12.90 -1.54 -22.11
N THR A 26 -13.45 -2.62 -21.59
CA THR A 26 -14.58 -2.58 -20.64
C THR A 26 -14.07 -2.93 -19.25
N ALA A 27 -14.45 -2.15 -18.24
CA ALA A 27 -14.13 -2.44 -16.85
C ALA A 27 -15.39 -2.80 -16.04
N GLN A 28 -15.29 -3.81 -15.17
CA GLN A 28 -16.33 -4.19 -14.23
C GLN A 28 -15.74 -4.36 -12.84
N VAL A 29 -16.56 -4.14 -11.81
CA VAL A 29 -16.16 -4.47 -10.44
C VAL A 29 -16.30 -5.98 -10.27
N ALA A 30 -15.16 -6.68 -10.28
CA ALA A 30 -15.11 -8.13 -10.16
C ALA A 30 -15.63 -8.64 -8.81
N GLY A 31 -15.41 -7.89 -7.73
CA GLY A 31 -15.90 -8.22 -6.41
C GLY A 31 -15.52 -7.16 -5.38
N GLY A 32 -16.16 -7.24 -4.22
CA GLY A 32 -15.78 -6.51 -3.02
C GLY A 32 -15.24 -7.47 -1.97
N THR A 33 -14.39 -6.97 -1.09
CA THR A 33 -13.83 -7.73 0.03
C THR A 33 -14.21 -7.07 1.36
N PRO A 34 -14.40 -7.82 2.45
CA PRO A 34 -14.51 -7.21 3.77
C PRO A 34 -13.29 -6.31 4.05
N ALA A 35 -13.56 -5.17 4.67
CA ALA A 35 -12.55 -4.22 5.08
C ALA A 35 -12.79 -3.89 6.56
N MET A 36 -11.72 -3.96 7.34
CA MET A 36 -11.73 -3.52 8.73
C MET A 36 -10.68 -2.44 8.96
N CYS A 37 -10.94 -1.61 9.97
CA CYS A 37 -9.99 -0.59 10.41
C CYS A 37 -9.37 -1.03 11.73
N ASP A 38 -8.08 -1.37 11.70
CA ASP A 38 -7.32 -1.71 12.90
C ASP A 38 -7.36 -0.56 13.92
N GLY A 39 -7.31 0.70 13.45
CA GLY A 39 -7.42 1.86 14.33
C GLY A 39 -8.76 1.97 15.08
N ILE A 40 -9.87 1.52 14.50
CA ILE A 40 -11.20 1.52 15.15
C ILE A 40 -11.33 0.34 16.11
N THR A 41 -10.80 -0.82 15.73
CA THR A 41 -10.95 -2.07 16.51
C THR A 41 -9.92 -2.18 17.63
N GLN A 42 -8.89 -1.32 17.65
CA GLN A 42 -7.82 -1.35 18.63
C GLN A 42 -8.36 -1.19 20.06
N GLY A 43 -8.00 -2.13 20.93
CA GLY A 43 -8.46 -2.17 22.33
C GLY A 43 -9.81 -2.85 22.53
N TYR A 44 -10.44 -3.38 21.47
CA TYR A 44 -11.72 -4.09 21.55
C TYR A 44 -11.59 -5.53 21.01
N ALA A 45 -12.55 -6.39 21.36
CA ALA A 45 -12.58 -7.81 20.95
C ALA A 45 -12.58 -8.01 19.41
N GLY A 46 -12.99 -7.02 18.63
CA GLY A 46 -12.91 -7.08 17.17
C GLY A 46 -11.49 -7.18 16.63
N MET A 47 -10.47 -6.78 17.41
CA MET A 47 -9.06 -6.89 17.03
C MET A 47 -8.62 -8.35 16.82
N GLU A 48 -9.26 -9.31 17.48
CA GLU A 48 -9.01 -10.75 17.30
C GLU A 48 -9.23 -11.21 15.85
N LEU A 49 -10.06 -10.49 15.08
CA LEU A 49 -10.32 -10.78 13.67
C LEU A 49 -9.34 -10.10 12.71
N SER A 50 -8.46 -9.22 13.19
CA SER A 50 -7.58 -8.41 12.33
C SER A 50 -6.75 -9.27 11.40
N LEU A 51 -5.86 -10.11 11.93
CA LEU A 51 -4.99 -10.90 11.08
C LEU A 51 -5.77 -11.89 10.19
N PHE A 52 -6.82 -12.53 10.72
CA PHE A 52 -7.66 -13.45 9.95
C PHE A 52 -8.35 -12.78 8.75
N SER A 53 -8.64 -11.49 8.85
CA SER A 53 -9.22 -10.74 7.72
C SER A 53 -8.34 -10.80 6.48
N ARG A 54 -7.00 -10.87 6.61
CA ARG A 54 -6.07 -11.00 5.47
C ARG A 54 -6.43 -12.21 4.60
N ASP A 55 -6.65 -13.36 5.22
CA ASP A 55 -6.89 -14.62 4.51
C ASP A 55 -8.30 -14.66 3.92
N VAL A 56 -9.28 -14.06 4.61
CA VAL A 56 -10.64 -13.85 4.07
C VAL A 56 -10.60 -12.92 2.85
N ILE A 57 -9.78 -11.87 2.89
CA ILE A 57 -9.60 -10.93 1.78
C ILE A 57 -8.94 -11.63 0.59
N ALA A 58 -7.91 -12.44 0.83
CA ALA A 58 -7.28 -13.24 -0.21
C ALA A 58 -8.27 -14.17 -0.90
N MET A 59 -9.08 -14.90 -0.12
CA MET A 59 -10.13 -15.76 -0.65
C MET A 59 -11.20 -14.97 -1.41
N SER A 60 -11.65 -13.83 -0.88
CA SER A 60 -12.65 -12.97 -1.54
C SER A 60 -12.14 -12.42 -2.87
N THR A 61 -10.86 -12.05 -2.92
CA THR A 61 -10.18 -11.59 -4.15
C THR A 61 -10.14 -12.70 -5.19
N ALA A 62 -9.73 -13.91 -4.79
CA ALA A 62 -9.71 -15.07 -5.68
C ALA A 62 -11.12 -15.42 -6.21
N ILE A 63 -12.14 -15.36 -5.35
CA ILE A 63 -13.55 -15.55 -5.75
C ILE A 63 -13.99 -14.47 -6.76
N GLY A 64 -13.62 -13.20 -6.53
CA GLY A 64 -13.91 -12.13 -7.48
C GLY A 64 -13.28 -12.35 -8.85
N LEU A 65 -12.08 -12.93 -8.91
CA LEU A 65 -11.38 -13.22 -10.17
C LEU A 65 -11.85 -14.53 -10.83
N SER A 66 -12.57 -15.40 -10.12
CA SER A 66 -12.97 -16.72 -10.64
C SER A 66 -14.04 -16.68 -11.74
N HIS A 67 -14.50 -15.50 -12.15
CA HIS A 67 -15.40 -15.33 -13.29
C HIS A 67 -14.77 -15.71 -14.64
N GLN A 68 -13.43 -15.84 -14.70
CA GLN A 68 -12.68 -16.26 -15.90
C GLN A 68 -12.97 -15.41 -17.15
N MET A 69 -13.21 -14.12 -16.96
CA MET A 69 -13.56 -13.18 -18.04
C MET A 69 -12.68 -11.92 -18.08
N PHE A 70 -11.64 -11.86 -17.24
CA PHE A 70 -10.80 -10.67 -17.09
C PHE A 70 -9.43 -10.88 -17.73
N ASP A 71 -9.03 -9.97 -18.61
CA ASP A 71 -7.69 -9.93 -19.20
C ASP A 71 -6.68 -9.16 -18.33
N GLY A 72 -7.16 -8.49 -17.28
CA GLY A 72 -6.36 -7.71 -16.34
C GLY A 72 -7.19 -7.24 -15.15
N SER A 73 -6.51 -6.79 -14.09
CA SER A 73 -7.16 -6.40 -12.83
C SER A 73 -6.53 -5.15 -12.18
N LEU A 74 -7.37 -4.33 -11.56
CA LEU A 74 -6.93 -3.23 -10.70
C LEU A 74 -7.31 -3.54 -9.25
N PHE A 75 -6.33 -3.50 -8.36
CA PHE A 75 -6.52 -3.83 -6.94
C PHE A 75 -6.56 -2.57 -6.10
N MET A 76 -7.73 -2.23 -5.56
CA MET A 76 -7.95 -1.04 -4.74
C MET A 76 -7.92 -1.40 -3.25
N GLY A 77 -6.76 -1.20 -2.61
CA GLY A 77 -6.61 -1.50 -1.19
C GLY A 77 -5.49 -0.72 -0.54
N VAL A 78 -5.68 -0.33 0.73
CA VAL A 78 -4.69 0.48 1.46
C VAL A 78 -4.49 0.06 2.92
N CYS A 79 -5.53 -0.44 3.60
CA CYS A 79 -5.50 -0.64 5.05
C CYS A 79 -4.67 -1.87 5.38
N ASP A 80 -4.30 -1.99 6.65
CA ASP A 80 -3.28 -2.87 7.21
C ASP A 80 -3.28 -4.28 6.57
N LYS A 81 -4.41 -5.00 6.65
CA LYS A 81 -4.52 -6.39 6.18
C LYS A 81 -5.04 -6.52 4.74
N ILE A 82 -5.52 -5.43 4.16
CA ILE A 82 -6.17 -5.43 2.85
C ILE A 82 -5.15 -5.64 1.75
N VAL A 83 -4.07 -4.87 1.74
CA VAL A 83 -3.03 -4.99 0.71
C VAL A 83 -2.43 -6.41 0.65
N PRO A 84 -1.95 -7.00 1.76
CA PRO A 84 -1.42 -8.36 1.70
C PRO A 84 -2.48 -9.40 1.31
N GLY A 85 -3.72 -9.23 1.76
CA GLY A 85 -4.83 -10.11 1.32
C GLY A 85 -5.08 -10.01 -0.18
N LEU A 86 -5.20 -8.80 -0.73
CA LEU A 86 -5.38 -8.56 -2.16
C LEU A 86 -4.21 -9.16 -2.96
N MET A 87 -2.97 -8.98 -2.51
CA MET A 87 -1.78 -9.54 -3.18
C MET A 87 -1.79 -11.07 -3.22
N ILE A 88 -2.07 -11.73 -2.08
CA ILE A 88 -2.16 -13.20 -2.02
C ILE A 88 -3.27 -13.72 -2.95
N GLY A 89 -4.44 -13.07 -2.95
CA GLY A 89 -5.55 -13.42 -3.83
C GLY A 89 -5.24 -13.18 -5.31
N ALA A 90 -4.59 -12.06 -5.64
CA ALA A 90 -4.16 -11.72 -6.99
C ALA A 90 -3.17 -12.75 -7.54
N LEU A 91 -2.19 -13.18 -6.74
CA LEU A 91 -1.19 -14.17 -7.11
C LEU A 91 -1.77 -15.57 -7.34
N SER A 92 -2.92 -15.89 -6.74
CA SER A 92 -3.65 -17.12 -7.08
C SER A 92 -4.15 -17.13 -8.53
N PHE A 93 -4.26 -15.95 -9.14
CA PHE A 93 -4.48 -15.70 -10.57
C PHE A 93 -3.29 -14.99 -11.20
N GLY A 94 -2.06 -15.35 -10.81
CA GLY A 94 -0.83 -14.68 -11.25
C GLY A 94 -0.62 -14.63 -12.78
N HIS A 95 -1.36 -15.42 -13.55
CA HIS A 95 -1.39 -15.34 -15.02
C HIS A 95 -2.14 -14.11 -15.56
N ILE A 96 -2.82 -13.35 -14.70
CA ILE A 96 -3.51 -12.11 -15.06
C ILE A 96 -2.62 -10.90 -14.71
N PRO A 97 -2.40 -9.96 -15.64
CA PRO A 97 -1.77 -8.67 -15.35
C PRO A 97 -2.55 -7.86 -14.30
N GLY A 98 -1.83 -7.17 -13.42
CA GLY A 98 -2.46 -6.42 -12.34
C GLY A 98 -1.70 -5.17 -11.93
N ILE A 99 -2.44 -4.13 -11.54
CA ILE A 99 -1.88 -2.90 -10.95
C ILE A 99 -2.60 -2.61 -9.64
N PHE A 100 -1.83 -2.32 -8.59
CA PHE A 100 -2.39 -1.88 -7.31
C PHE A 100 -2.61 -0.36 -7.35
N VAL A 101 -3.79 0.08 -6.93
CA VAL A 101 -4.23 1.48 -7.04
C VAL A 101 -4.54 2.01 -5.64
N PRO A 102 -3.63 2.79 -5.04
CA PRO A 102 -3.82 3.30 -3.68
C PRO A 102 -4.75 4.51 -3.65
N ALA A 103 -5.48 4.70 -2.54
CA ALA A 103 -6.25 5.92 -2.31
C ALA A 103 -5.36 7.08 -1.82
N GLY A 104 -4.33 6.76 -1.04
CA GLY A 104 -3.41 7.72 -0.43
C GLY A 104 -3.73 8.10 1.02
N PRO A 105 -2.81 8.84 1.67
CA PRO A 105 -2.95 9.26 3.07
C PRO A 105 -3.83 10.49 3.23
N MET A 106 -4.40 10.63 4.42
CA MET A 106 -5.01 11.90 4.84
C MET A 106 -3.95 13.01 4.93
N SER A 107 -4.37 14.27 4.85
CA SER A 107 -3.47 15.41 5.07
C SER A 107 -2.94 15.42 6.50
N SER A 108 -1.88 16.18 6.77
CA SER A 108 -1.35 16.29 8.14
C SER A 108 -2.38 16.99 9.05
N GLY A 109 -2.68 16.34 10.17
CA GLY A 109 -3.53 16.88 11.23
C GLY A 109 -2.68 17.39 12.39
N ILE A 110 -3.17 17.20 13.61
CA ILE A 110 -2.38 17.53 14.81
C ILE A 110 -1.10 16.69 14.89
N GLY A 111 -0.06 17.27 15.49
CA GLY A 111 1.22 16.58 15.66
C GLY A 111 1.11 15.40 16.64
N ASN A 112 1.79 14.29 16.35
CA ASN A 112 1.72 13.09 17.19
C ASN A 112 2.17 13.31 18.63
N LYS A 113 3.13 14.22 18.86
CA LYS A 113 3.54 14.61 20.23
C LYS A 113 2.41 15.25 21.00
N GLU A 114 1.64 16.11 20.34
CA GLU A 114 0.48 16.76 20.94
C GLU A 114 -0.61 15.76 21.26
N LYS A 115 -0.94 14.89 20.29
CA LYS A 115 -1.87 13.77 20.50
C LYS A 115 -1.48 12.88 21.70
N ALA A 116 -0.21 12.45 21.74
CA ALA A 116 0.29 11.60 22.81
C ALA A 116 0.23 12.31 24.18
N ARG A 117 0.60 13.60 24.21
CA ARG A 117 0.49 14.43 25.42
C ARG A 117 -0.95 14.53 25.92
N THR A 118 -1.92 14.78 25.03
CA THR A 118 -3.33 14.86 25.43
C THR A 118 -3.83 13.53 25.99
N ARG A 119 -3.47 12.39 25.37
CA ARG A 119 -3.79 11.05 25.90
C ARG A 119 -3.18 10.80 27.27
N GLN A 120 -1.93 11.20 27.50
CA GLN A 120 -1.26 11.09 28.80
C GLN A 120 -1.97 11.94 29.86
N LEU A 121 -2.27 13.20 29.56
CA LEU A 121 -2.99 14.09 30.48
C LEU A 121 -4.39 13.57 30.79
N PHE A 122 -5.07 12.95 29.83
CA PHE A 122 -6.39 12.34 30.05
C PHE A 122 -6.29 11.14 30.99
N ALA A 123 -5.30 10.25 30.78
CA ALA A 123 -5.04 9.11 31.66
C ALA A 123 -4.67 9.54 33.10
N GLU A 124 -4.00 10.69 33.24
CA GLU A 124 -3.69 11.32 34.53
C GLU A 124 -4.88 12.09 35.16
N GLY A 125 -6.03 12.17 34.47
CA GLY A 125 -7.21 12.92 34.92
C GLY A 125 -7.06 14.44 34.86
N LYS A 126 -6.03 14.95 34.17
CA LYS A 126 -5.73 16.39 34.06
C LYS A 126 -6.49 17.11 32.95
N VAL A 127 -7.08 16.38 32.00
CA VAL A 127 -7.98 16.92 30.98
C VAL A 127 -9.25 16.08 30.89
N GLY A 128 -10.36 16.72 30.52
CA GLY A 128 -11.66 16.06 30.36
C GLY A 128 -11.81 15.32 29.03
N ARG A 129 -12.95 14.65 28.87
CA ARG A 129 -13.30 13.89 27.65
C ARG A 129 -13.38 14.77 26.40
N ASP A 130 -13.80 16.03 26.53
CA ASP A 130 -13.93 16.96 25.41
C ASP A 130 -12.57 17.27 24.76
N ALA A 131 -11.54 17.52 25.58
CA ALA A 131 -10.18 17.76 25.10
C ALA A 131 -9.57 16.50 24.44
N LEU A 132 -9.86 15.32 24.98
CA LEU A 132 -9.47 14.06 24.33
C LEU A 132 -10.15 13.92 22.96
N LEU A 133 -11.46 14.15 22.90
CA LEU A 133 -12.23 14.03 21.67
C LEU A 133 -11.74 15.02 20.60
N GLU A 134 -11.49 16.27 20.96
CA GLU A 134 -10.94 17.28 20.07
C GLU A 134 -9.58 16.84 19.50
N SER A 135 -8.70 16.31 20.36
CA SER A 135 -7.41 15.76 19.93
C SER A 135 -7.55 14.54 19.00
N GLU A 136 -8.51 13.64 19.24
CA GLU A 136 -8.73 12.50 18.35
C GLU A 136 -9.33 12.93 17.01
N MET A 137 -10.30 13.86 17.02
CA MET A 137 -10.90 14.42 15.80
C MET A 137 -9.87 15.16 14.95
N GLY A 138 -8.95 15.91 15.57
CA GLY A 138 -7.84 16.56 14.87
C GLY A 138 -6.76 15.60 14.35
N SER A 139 -6.75 14.35 14.80
CA SER A 139 -5.81 13.31 14.33
C SER A 139 -6.36 12.49 13.16
N TYR A 140 -7.68 12.32 13.11
CA TYR A 140 -8.40 11.53 12.11
C TYR A 140 -9.47 12.40 11.44
N HIS A 141 -9.02 13.46 10.78
CA HIS A 141 -9.85 14.59 10.34
C HIS A 141 -10.31 14.53 8.89
N SER A 142 -9.77 13.62 8.07
CA SER A 142 -10.15 13.51 6.65
C SER A 142 -10.07 12.08 6.10
N PRO A 143 -10.70 11.82 4.94
CA PRO A 143 -10.49 10.57 4.20
C PRO A 143 -9.02 10.32 3.85
N GLY A 144 -8.65 9.05 3.73
CA GLY A 144 -7.28 8.57 3.48
C GLY A 144 -6.71 7.70 4.59
N THR A 145 -5.56 7.07 4.34
CA THR A 145 -4.83 6.32 5.37
C THR A 145 -4.30 7.22 6.47
N CYS A 146 -4.09 6.64 7.66
CA CYS A 146 -3.45 7.31 8.79
C CYS A 146 -2.11 7.91 8.35
N THR A 147 -1.72 9.07 8.90
CA THR A 147 -0.43 9.71 8.58
C THR A 147 0.77 9.04 9.26
N PHE A 148 0.49 8.15 10.22
CA PHE A 148 1.48 7.29 10.89
C PHE A 148 2.07 6.24 9.94
N TYR A 149 3.39 6.06 9.97
CA TYR A 149 4.10 5.05 9.18
C TYR A 149 3.98 3.65 9.80
N GLY A 150 2.75 3.18 9.93
CA GLY A 150 2.42 1.81 10.32
C GLY A 150 2.29 0.88 9.12
N THR A 151 1.62 -0.25 9.34
CA THR A 151 1.51 -1.30 8.31
C THR A 151 0.85 -0.80 7.03
N ALA A 152 -0.23 -0.01 7.12
CA ALA A 152 -0.93 0.50 5.94
C ALA A 152 -0.01 1.30 5.00
N ASN A 153 0.86 2.17 5.53
CA ASN A 153 1.78 2.97 4.72
C ASN A 153 3.05 2.20 4.33
N SER A 154 3.51 1.27 5.18
CA SER A 154 4.56 0.32 4.81
C SER A 154 4.12 -0.58 3.64
N ASN A 155 2.85 -1.02 3.61
CA ASN A 155 2.26 -1.72 2.47
C ASN A 155 2.35 -0.89 1.19
N GLN A 156 1.98 0.40 1.25
CA GLN A 156 2.04 1.25 0.05
C GLN A 156 3.47 1.41 -0.48
N MET A 157 4.43 1.52 0.43
CA MET A 157 5.85 1.51 0.06
C MET A 157 6.26 0.19 -0.57
N MET A 158 5.95 -0.94 0.04
CA MET A 158 6.31 -2.26 -0.51
C MET A 158 5.74 -2.47 -1.91
N MET A 159 4.49 -2.05 -2.15
CA MET A 159 3.87 -2.17 -3.46
C MET A 159 4.62 -1.35 -4.53
N GLU A 160 5.19 -0.21 -4.16
CA GLU A 160 6.03 0.58 -5.05
C GLU A 160 7.42 -0.05 -5.24
N MET A 161 8.04 -0.56 -4.17
CA MET A 161 9.34 -1.27 -4.24
C MET A 161 9.28 -2.58 -5.03
N MET A 162 8.13 -3.26 -5.03
CA MET A 162 7.88 -4.46 -5.84
C MET A 162 7.47 -4.12 -7.28
N GLY A 163 7.27 -2.84 -7.61
CA GLY A 163 6.90 -2.41 -8.94
C GLY A 163 5.43 -2.68 -9.32
N VAL A 164 4.52 -2.93 -8.37
CA VAL A 164 3.09 -3.17 -8.65
C VAL A 164 2.22 -1.90 -8.56
N HIS A 165 2.78 -0.81 -8.06
CA HIS A 165 2.23 0.55 -8.16
C HIS A 165 2.82 1.30 -9.34
N LEU A 166 2.09 2.31 -9.82
CA LEU A 166 2.71 3.37 -10.62
C LEU A 166 3.76 4.12 -9.78
N PRO A 167 4.84 4.64 -10.40
CA PRO A 167 5.84 5.46 -9.73
C PRO A 167 5.24 6.62 -8.92
N ALA A 168 5.73 6.82 -7.69
CA ALA A 168 5.33 7.86 -6.76
C ALA A 168 3.83 7.87 -6.38
N ALA A 169 3.08 6.82 -6.69
CA ALA A 169 1.63 6.81 -6.47
C ALA A 169 1.23 6.54 -5.01
N ALA A 170 2.11 5.95 -4.19
CA ALA A 170 1.78 5.49 -2.84
C ALA A 170 1.17 6.59 -1.94
N PHE A 171 1.75 7.78 -1.95
CA PHE A 171 1.47 8.82 -0.95
C PHE A 171 0.77 10.08 -1.49
N VAL A 172 0.28 10.07 -2.73
CA VAL A 172 -0.54 11.17 -3.26
C VAL A 172 -1.89 11.20 -2.56
N HIS A 173 -2.28 12.37 -2.05
CA HIS A 173 -3.53 12.54 -1.29
C HIS A 173 -4.80 12.20 -2.11
N PRO A 174 -5.84 11.63 -1.47
CA PRO A 174 -7.16 11.52 -2.05
C PRO A 174 -7.69 12.87 -2.55
N TYR A 175 -8.55 12.83 -3.57
CA TYR A 175 -9.29 14.01 -4.08
C TYR A 175 -8.41 15.15 -4.61
N THR A 176 -7.17 14.84 -5.00
CA THR A 176 -6.32 15.76 -5.76
C THR A 176 -6.38 15.43 -7.24
N ASP A 177 -6.17 16.44 -8.09
CA ASP A 177 -6.09 16.25 -9.56
C ASP A 177 -5.04 15.19 -9.93
N LEU A 178 -3.91 15.17 -9.20
CA LEU A 178 -2.86 14.17 -9.41
C LEU A 178 -3.32 12.75 -9.05
N ARG A 179 -4.07 12.56 -7.96
CA ARG A 179 -4.63 11.23 -7.61
C ARG A 179 -5.58 10.76 -8.69
N GLU A 180 -6.49 11.62 -9.16
CA GLU A 180 -7.40 11.25 -10.25
C GLU A 180 -6.62 10.90 -11.52
N ALA A 181 -5.63 11.70 -11.89
CA ALA A 181 -4.78 11.46 -13.05
C ALA A 181 -4.04 10.12 -12.96
N LEU A 182 -3.48 9.78 -11.79
CA LEU A 182 -2.80 8.50 -11.56
C LEU A 182 -3.76 7.31 -11.63
N THR A 183 -4.94 7.42 -11.02
CA THR A 183 -5.97 6.36 -11.07
C THR A 183 -6.43 6.10 -12.50
N ARG A 184 -6.70 7.16 -13.27
CA ARG A 184 -7.04 7.06 -14.70
C ARG A 184 -5.88 6.49 -15.50
N TYR A 185 -4.67 7.01 -15.29
CA TYR A 185 -3.49 6.51 -15.98
C TYR A 185 -3.29 5.01 -15.75
N ALA A 186 -3.46 4.51 -14.53
CA ALA A 186 -3.37 3.07 -14.23
C ALA A 186 -4.35 2.24 -15.07
N ALA A 187 -5.61 2.69 -15.18
CA ALA A 187 -6.63 2.01 -15.98
C ALA A 187 -6.29 2.02 -17.48
N GLY A 188 -5.95 3.18 -18.03
CA GLY A 188 -5.57 3.29 -19.44
C GLY A 188 -4.28 2.55 -19.75
N HIS A 189 -3.31 2.57 -18.84
CA HIS A 189 -2.03 1.88 -18.96
C HIS A 189 -2.20 0.37 -18.99
N LEU A 190 -3.00 -0.19 -18.07
CA LEU A 190 -3.34 -1.61 -18.07
C LEU A 190 -4.04 -2.02 -19.37
N ALA A 191 -5.05 -1.25 -19.80
CA ALA A 191 -5.79 -1.54 -21.04
C ALA A 191 -4.90 -1.53 -22.29
N ARG A 192 -4.05 -0.51 -22.45
CA ARG A 192 -3.08 -0.44 -23.55
C ARG A 192 -2.03 -1.53 -23.44
N GLY A 193 -1.57 -1.82 -22.22
CA GLY A 193 -0.60 -2.86 -21.91
C GLY A 193 -1.06 -4.23 -22.38
N ILE A 194 -2.29 -4.60 -22.03
CA ILE A 194 -2.94 -5.86 -22.43
C ILE A 194 -3.09 -5.92 -23.95
N LYS A 195 -3.67 -4.87 -24.55
CA LYS A 195 -3.90 -4.80 -26.00
C LYS A 195 -2.62 -4.98 -26.81
N ASN A 196 -1.50 -4.44 -26.31
CA ASN A 196 -0.21 -4.48 -26.99
C ASN A 196 0.66 -5.68 -26.57
N GLY A 197 0.24 -6.50 -25.60
CA GLY A 197 1.05 -7.58 -25.05
C GLY A 197 2.33 -7.10 -24.36
N THR A 198 2.29 -5.92 -23.74
CA THR A 198 3.48 -5.26 -23.13
C THR A 198 3.49 -5.29 -21.61
N ILE A 199 2.34 -5.58 -20.98
CA ILE A 199 2.24 -5.73 -19.53
C ILE A 199 2.33 -7.21 -19.15
N LYS A 200 3.16 -7.52 -18.16
CA LYS A 200 3.38 -8.90 -17.71
C LYS A 200 2.28 -9.36 -16.76
N PRO A 201 1.91 -10.65 -16.78
CA PRO A 201 1.19 -11.28 -15.69
C PRO A 201 1.89 -11.08 -14.34
N LEU A 202 1.13 -10.93 -13.24
CA LEU A 202 1.72 -10.68 -11.91
C LEU A 202 2.71 -11.76 -11.47
N GLY A 203 2.39 -13.03 -11.74
CA GLY A 203 3.23 -14.18 -11.38
C GLY A 203 4.49 -14.33 -12.24
N GLU A 204 4.53 -13.69 -13.42
CA GLU A 204 5.73 -13.59 -14.25
C GLU A 204 6.55 -12.34 -13.94
N MET A 205 5.90 -11.26 -13.47
CA MET A 205 6.53 -9.99 -13.14
C MET A 205 7.25 -10.04 -11.78
N LEU A 206 6.62 -10.66 -10.77
CA LEU A 206 7.14 -10.71 -9.42
C LEU A 206 8.13 -11.88 -9.25
N THR A 207 9.35 -11.54 -8.86
CA THR A 207 10.44 -12.49 -8.61
C THR A 207 10.91 -12.39 -7.16
N GLU A 208 11.83 -13.26 -6.74
CA GLU A 208 12.49 -13.15 -5.44
C GLU A 208 13.10 -11.75 -5.24
N LYS A 209 13.69 -11.15 -6.28
CA LYS A 209 14.27 -9.80 -6.22
C LYS A 209 13.23 -8.73 -5.96
N SER A 210 12.01 -8.87 -6.48
CA SER A 210 10.90 -7.96 -6.19
C SER A 210 10.56 -7.98 -4.69
N PHE A 211 10.51 -9.17 -4.08
CA PHE A 211 10.26 -9.30 -2.64
C PHE A 211 11.44 -8.83 -1.78
N ILE A 212 12.68 -9.07 -2.22
CA ILE A 212 13.89 -8.52 -1.59
C ILE A 212 13.89 -6.99 -1.66
N ASN A 213 13.47 -6.37 -2.78
CA ASN A 213 13.31 -4.92 -2.87
C ASN A 213 12.29 -4.38 -1.86
N ALA A 214 11.15 -5.07 -1.66
CA ALA A 214 10.22 -4.71 -0.58
C ALA A 214 10.87 -4.79 0.81
N LEU A 215 11.64 -5.84 1.08
CA LEU A 215 12.36 -6.01 2.34
C LEU A 215 13.41 -4.92 2.56
N ILE A 216 14.21 -4.60 1.54
CA ILE A 216 15.14 -3.47 1.54
C ILE A 216 14.41 -2.17 1.86
N GLY A 217 13.27 -1.93 1.21
CA GLY A 217 12.42 -0.77 1.49
C GLY A 217 11.98 -0.70 2.94
N LEU A 218 11.56 -1.82 3.54
CA LEU A 218 11.18 -1.88 4.96
C LEU A 218 12.35 -1.48 5.87
N MET A 219 13.56 -1.96 5.61
CA MET A 219 14.74 -1.62 6.41
C MET A 219 15.13 -0.15 6.23
N ALA A 220 15.11 0.34 4.99
CA ALA A 220 15.51 1.71 4.66
C ALA A 220 14.55 2.77 5.21
N THR A 221 13.26 2.44 5.38
CA THR A 221 12.25 3.39 5.86
C THR A 221 11.76 3.14 7.30
N GLY A 222 12.25 2.08 7.95
CA GLY A 222 11.80 1.69 9.28
C GLY A 222 10.34 1.23 9.29
N GLY A 223 9.99 0.39 8.32
CA GLY A 223 8.63 -0.14 8.14
C GLY A 223 8.14 -1.02 9.29
N SER A 224 6.83 -1.27 9.30
CA SER A 224 6.16 -2.04 10.36
C SER A 224 6.66 -3.49 10.45
N THR A 225 6.89 -3.98 11.66
CA THR A 225 7.29 -5.39 11.91
C THR A 225 6.21 -6.40 11.53
N ASN A 226 4.95 -6.00 11.34
CA ASN A 226 3.89 -6.89 10.83
C ASN A 226 4.27 -7.54 9.47
N HIS A 227 5.19 -6.93 8.72
CA HIS A 227 5.68 -7.46 7.45
C HIS A 227 6.54 -8.71 7.58
N THR A 228 7.05 -9.02 8.77
CA THR A 228 7.66 -10.34 9.01
C THR A 228 6.65 -11.48 8.84
N MET A 229 5.35 -11.18 8.94
CA MET A 229 4.26 -12.12 8.62
C MET A 229 3.69 -11.88 7.21
N HIS A 230 3.45 -10.62 6.85
CA HIS A 230 2.78 -10.29 5.58
C HIS A 230 3.65 -10.54 4.36
N LEU A 231 4.92 -10.11 4.38
CA LEU A 231 5.80 -10.27 3.23
C LEU A 231 6.13 -11.74 2.98
N VAL A 232 6.35 -12.52 4.05
CA VAL A 232 6.51 -13.99 3.98
C VAL A 232 5.28 -14.64 3.34
N ALA A 233 4.07 -14.25 3.74
CA ALA A 233 2.84 -14.81 3.17
C ALA A 233 2.64 -14.42 1.70
N MET A 234 2.92 -13.16 1.32
CA MET A 234 2.84 -12.70 -0.06
C MET A 234 3.89 -13.41 -0.95
N ALA A 235 5.14 -13.50 -0.49
CA ALA A 235 6.21 -14.21 -1.19
C ALA A 235 5.83 -15.67 -1.42
N ARG A 236 5.27 -16.34 -0.41
CA ARG A 236 4.82 -17.73 -0.52
C ARG A 236 3.72 -17.90 -1.58
N ALA A 237 2.80 -16.94 -1.69
CA ALA A 237 1.76 -16.94 -2.71
C ALA A 237 2.31 -16.77 -4.13
N ALA A 238 3.46 -16.11 -4.28
CA ALA A 238 4.19 -16.00 -5.55
C ALA A 238 5.14 -17.19 -5.82
N GLY A 239 5.17 -18.20 -4.96
CA GLY A 239 6.11 -19.33 -5.08
C GLY A 239 7.54 -19.03 -4.61
N VAL A 240 7.77 -17.85 -4.01
CA VAL A 240 9.06 -17.45 -3.43
C VAL A 240 9.12 -17.90 -1.96
N ILE A 241 10.27 -18.43 -1.55
CA ILE A 241 10.55 -18.72 -0.14
C ILE A 241 11.30 -17.52 0.42
N LEU A 242 10.66 -16.83 1.36
CA LEU A 242 11.25 -15.77 2.18
C LEU A 242 10.98 -16.15 3.63
N ASN A 243 11.99 -16.10 4.49
CA ASN A 243 11.89 -16.44 5.90
C ASN A 243 12.60 -15.38 6.77
N TRP A 244 12.62 -15.57 8.09
CA TRP A 244 13.19 -14.58 9.00
C TRP A 244 14.72 -14.47 8.96
N ASP A 245 15.42 -15.50 8.47
CA ASP A 245 16.88 -15.44 8.28
C ASP A 245 17.20 -14.41 7.19
N ASP A 246 16.41 -14.35 6.11
CA ASP A 246 16.55 -13.31 5.07
C ASP A 246 16.36 -11.90 5.64
N PHE A 247 15.42 -11.72 6.59
CA PHE A 247 15.22 -10.43 7.27
C PHE A 247 16.43 -10.06 8.12
N ASP A 248 16.97 -11.02 8.88
CA ASP A 248 18.14 -10.80 9.73
C ASP A 248 19.37 -10.40 8.89
N GLU A 249 19.67 -11.18 7.84
CA GLU A 249 20.79 -10.92 6.94
C GLU A 249 20.68 -9.54 6.29
N ILE A 250 19.53 -9.19 5.72
CA ILE A 250 19.33 -7.91 5.03
C ILE A 250 19.34 -6.73 6.01
N SER A 251 18.86 -6.92 7.25
CA SER A 251 18.88 -5.86 8.26
C SER A 251 20.29 -5.39 8.62
N SER A 252 21.29 -6.27 8.48
CA SER A 252 22.69 -5.96 8.74
C SER A 252 23.35 -5.15 7.62
N ILE A 253 22.74 -5.12 6.43
CA ILE A 253 23.28 -4.51 5.21
C ILE A 253 22.64 -3.14 4.96
N ILE A 254 21.32 -3.04 5.11
CA ILE A 254 20.55 -1.89 4.64
C ILE A 254 20.48 -0.78 5.71
N PRO A 255 20.96 0.44 5.43
CA PRO A 255 20.90 1.54 6.38
C PRO A 255 19.48 2.11 6.51
N LEU A 256 19.11 2.53 7.71
CA LEU A 256 17.88 3.30 7.93
C LEU A 256 18.06 4.73 7.40
N LEU A 257 17.46 5.02 6.24
CA LEU A 257 17.52 6.33 5.58
C LEU A 257 16.45 7.29 6.09
N ILE A 258 15.23 6.79 6.33
CA ILE A 258 14.06 7.62 6.65
C ILE A 258 13.58 7.35 8.07
N ARG A 259 13.25 8.42 8.80
CA ARG A 259 12.63 8.35 10.14
C ARG A 259 11.28 9.06 10.14
N VAL A 260 10.26 8.35 9.67
CA VAL A 260 8.85 8.79 9.78
C VAL A 260 8.29 8.31 11.12
N TYR A 261 7.39 9.09 11.74
CA TYR A 261 6.66 8.68 12.93
C TYR A 261 6.06 7.27 12.72
N PRO A 262 6.42 6.28 13.56
CA PRO A 262 6.89 6.38 14.95
C PRO A 262 8.38 6.64 15.17
N ASN A 263 9.22 6.35 14.19
CA ASN A 263 10.68 6.37 14.33
C ASN A 263 11.27 7.79 14.29
N GLY A 264 10.46 8.78 13.87
CA GLY A 264 10.81 10.19 13.88
C GLY A 264 9.63 11.10 14.16
N LYS A 265 9.79 12.39 13.85
CA LYS A 265 8.77 13.43 14.12
C LYS A 265 7.86 13.72 12.92
N ALA A 266 8.41 13.59 11.72
CA ALA A 266 7.71 13.83 10.47
C ALA A 266 6.69 12.71 10.19
N ASP A 267 5.56 13.05 9.58
CA ASP A 267 4.59 12.08 9.09
C ASP A 267 4.83 11.75 7.61
N VAL A 268 4.00 10.88 7.02
CA VAL A 268 4.14 10.46 5.61
C VAL A 268 4.03 11.61 4.62
N ASN A 269 3.36 12.70 4.98
CA ASN A 269 3.18 13.85 4.09
C ASN A 269 4.46 14.67 4.01
N HIS A 270 5.11 14.88 5.16
CA HIS A 270 6.46 15.47 5.20
C HIS A 270 7.49 14.59 4.49
N PHE A 271 7.39 13.25 4.64
CA PHE A 271 8.24 12.33 3.89
C PHE A 271 8.06 12.49 2.39
N THR A 272 6.81 12.54 1.91
CA THR A 272 6.49 12.75 0.49
C THR A 272 7.02 14.08 -0.01
N ALA A 273 6.83 15.16 0.75
CA ALA A 273 7.33 16.49 0.41
C ALA A 273 8.87 16.57 0.36
N ALA A 274 9.58 15.74 1.12
CA ALA A 274 11.04 15.66 1.11
C ALA A 274 11.62 14.86 -0.07
N GLY A 275 10.78 14.30 -0.94
CA GLY A 275 11.17 13.50 -2.10
C GLY A 275 10.56 12.09 -2.11
N GLY A 276 9.92 11.67 -1.01
CA GLY A 276 9.15 10.44 -0.94
C GLY A 276 9.95 9.17 -1.30
N LEU A 277 9.24 8.20 -1.85
CA LEU A 277 9.84 6.95 -2.30
C LEU A 277 10.80 7.10 -3.48
N PRO A 278 10.58 8.02 -4.45
CA PRO A 278 11.55 8.21 -5.52
C PRO A 278 12.96 8.55 -5.03
N PHE A 279 13.05 9.41 -4.01
CA PHE A 279 14.32 9.68 -3.34
C PHE A 279 14.94 8.41 -2.75
N VAL A 280 14.18 7.62 -1.98
CA VAL A 280 14.69 6.39 -1.35
C VAL A 280 15.17 5.37 -2.39
N ILE A 281 14.39 5.15 -3.45
CA ILE A 281 14.71 4.22 -4.52
C ILE A 281 15.99 4.66 -5.24
N ARG A 282 16.13 5.96 -5.54
CA ARG A 282 17.34 6.50 -6.18
C ARG A 282 18.59 6.26 -5.35
N GLU A 283 18.56 6.64 -4.06
CA GLU A 283 19.74 6.52 -3.19
C GLU A 283 20.15 5.05 -3.00
N LEU A 284 19.18 4.14 -2.87
CA LEU A 284 19.48 2.71 -2.75
C LEU A 284 20.03 2.11 -4.05
N LEU A 285 19.49 2.51 -5.21
CA LEU A 285 20.02 2.08 -6.51
C LEU A 285 21.45 2.58 -6.74
N ASP A 286 21.71 3.86 -6.46
CA ASP A 286 23.02 4.47 -6.66
C ASP A 286 24.08 3.90 -5.70
N ALA A 287 23.65 3.42 -4.54
CA ALA A 287 24.49 2.67 -3.60
C ALA A 287 24.66 1.18 -3.96
N GLY A 288 23.98 0.67 -5.00
CA GLY A 288 24.00 -0.75 -5.36
C GLY A 288 23.30 -1.66 -4.35
N LEU A 289 22.38 -1.11 -3.55
CA LEU A 289 21.65 -1.79 -2.49
C LEU A 289 20.22 -2.20 -2.89
N LEU A 290 19.77 -1.86 -4.10
CA LEU A 290 18.47 -2.23 -4.63
C LEU A 290 18.63 -2.96 -5.96
N HIS A 291 17.82 -3.99 -6.20
CA HIS A 291 17.79 -4.67 -7.49
C HIS A 291 17.10 -3.80 -8.54
N ASP A 292 17.84 -3.41 -9.58
CA ASP A 292 17.29 -2.74 -10.75
C ASP A 292 16.82 -3.75 -11.81
N ASP A 293 17.29 -4.99 -11.76
CA ASP A 293 16.97 -6.05 -12.72
C ASP A 293 15.66 -6.79 -12.37
N VAL A 294 14.59 -6.01 -12.22
CA VAL A 294 13.23 -6.47 -11.94
C VAL A 294 12.23 -5.90 -12.95
N ASP A 295 11.13 -6.61 -13.17
CA ASP A 295 10.01 -6.09 -13.93
C ASP A 295 9.03 -5.35 -13.03
N THR A 296 8.41 -4.31 -13.59
CA THR A 296 7.41 -3.48 -12.92
C THR A 296 6.24 -3.23 -13.86
N VAL A 297 5.16 -2.65 -13.33
CA VAL A 297 4.01 -2.27 -14.14
C VAL A 297 4.36 -1.22 -15.21
N VAL A 298 5.47 -0.49 -15.07
CA VAL A 298 5.93 0.51 -16.07
C VAL A 298 7.13 0.04 -16.89
N GLY A 299 7.47 -1.25 -16.85
CA GLY A 299 8.56 -1.84 -17.63
C GLY A 299 9.68 -2.42 -16.76
N HIS A 300 10.79 -2.76 -17.39
CA HIS A 300 11.96 -3.32 -16.70
C HIS A 300 12.79 -2.21 -16.06
N GLY A 301 13.19 -2.36 -14.80
CA GLY A 301 13.98 -1.35 -14.08
C GLY A 301 13.21 -0.66 -12.96
N MET A 302 13.85 -0.55 -11.79
CA MET A 302 13.41 0.35 -10.71
C MET A 302 13.81 1.80 -10.98
N ARG A 303 14.71 2.07 -11.94
CA ARG A 303 15.10 3.44 -12.31
C ARG A 303 13.91 4.31 -12.78
N HIS A 304 12.85 3.71 -13.29
CA HIS A 304 11.60 4.44 -13.63
C HIS A 304 10.88 5.02 -12.41
N TYR A 305 11.28 4.64 -11.20
CA TYR A 305 10.69 5.07 -9.94
C TYR A 305 11.49 6.18 -9.23
N THR A 306 12.56 6.73 -9.83
CA THR A 306 13.43 7.76 -9.21
C THR A 306 13.08 9.20 -9.58
#